data_AF-A0A7M3LVQ4-F1
#
_entry.id   AF-A0A7M3LVQ4-F1
#
_cell.length_a   1.000
_cell.length_b   1.000
_cell.length_c   1.000
_cell.angle_alpha   90.00
_cell.angle_beta   90.00
_cell.angle_gamma   90.00
#
_symmetry.space_group_name_H-M   'P 1'
#
loop_
_entity.id
_entity.type
_entity.pdbx_description
1 polymer ?
#
loop_
_entity_poly.entity_id
_entity_poly.type
_entity_poly.pdbx_seq_one_letter_code
_entity_poly.pdbx_strand_id
1 'polypeptide(L)' 'MQAAPGRPLSVTGALLTLEGLLLGGGQRTARRNAWAAVLEDRRRAKDRREAQHVLEAMSARAPQAT' A
#
# COMPACT_ATOMS: atom_id res chain seq x y z
N MET A 1 -1.31 -49.78 13.14
CA MET A 1 -1.55 -48.33 12.96
C MET A 1 -2.57 -48.17 11.86
N GLN A 2 -3.80 -47.77 12.20
CA GLN A 2 -4.88 -47.57 11.22
C GLN A 2 -4.59 -46.30 10.41
N ALA A 3 -4.41 -46.43 9.10
CA ALA A 3 -4.32 -45.30 8.19
C ALA A 3 -5.72 -44.67 8.05
N ALA A 4 -5.86 -43.40 8.42
CA ALA A 4 -7.07 -42.64 8.15
C ALA A 4 -7.29 -42.56 6.63
N PRO A 5 -8.50 -42.81 6.11
CA PRO A 5 -8.76 -42.71 4.68
C PRO A 5 -8.51 -41.26 4.25
N GLY A 6 -7.48 -41.07 3.42
CA GLY A 6 -7.20 -39.79 2.78
C GLY A 6 -8.41 -39.39 1.95
N ARG A 7 -9.08 -38.30 2.36
CA ARG A 7 -10.21 -37.76 1.62
C ARG A 7 -9.73 -37.47 0.19
N PRO A 8 -10.40 -37.96 -0.87
CA PRO A 8 -9.98 -37.68 -2.23
C PRO A 8 -9.96 -36.17 -2.44
N LEU A 9 -8.82 -35.66 -2.94
CA LEU A 9 -8.65 -34.24 -3.21
C LEU A 9 -9.64 -33.86 -4.32
N SER A 10 -10.65 -33.05 -4.03
CA SER A 10 -11.52 -32.52 -5.07
C SER A 10 -10.76 -31.48 -5.90
N VAL A 11 -11.07 -31.40 -7.20
CA VAL A 11 -10.47 -30.39 -8.10
C VAL A 11 -10.63 -28.99 -7.52
N THR A 12 -11.80 -28.67 -6.96
CA THR A 12 -12.06 -27.40 -6.28
C THR A 12 -11.12 -27.16 -5.10
N GLY A 13 -10.88 -28.18 -4.26
CA GLY A 13 -9.95 -28.06 -3.12
C GLY A 13 -8.50 -27.84 -3.56
N ALA A 14 -8.09 -28.50 -4.65
CA ALA A 14 -6.77 -28.29 -5.26
C ALA A 14 -6.61 -26.85 -5.75
N LEU A 15 -7.62 -26.32 -6.46
CA LEU A 15 -7.60 -24.95 -6.99
C LEU A 15 -7.58 -23.90 -5.87
N LEU A 16 -8.39 -24.05 -4.83
CA LEU A 16 -8.39 -23.13 -3.68
C LEU A 16 -7.05 -23.13 -2.93
N THR A 17 -6.40 -24.30 -2.83
CA THR A 17 -5.07 -24.42 -2.20
C THR A 17 -4.00 -23.72 -3.04
N LEU A 18 -4.03 -23.93 -4.36
CA LEU A 18 -3.13 -23.24 -5.29
C LEU A 18 -3.39 -21.74 -5.30
N GLU A 19 -4.66 -21.31 -5.22
CA GLU A 19 -5.02 -19.90 -5.10
C GLU A 19 -4.44 -19.28 -3.83
N GLY A 20 -4.60 -19.93 -2.68
CA GLY A 20 -4.00 -19.47 -1.42
C GLY A 20 -2.46 -19.39 -1.48
N LEU A 21 -1.82 -20.38 -2.10
CA LEU A 21 -0.36 -20.45 -2.26
C LEU A 21 0.17 -19.37 -3.22
N LEU A 22 -0.45 -19.24 -4.39
CA LEU A 22 -0.02 -18.35 -5.47
C LEU A 22 -0.42 -16.90 -5.20
N LEU A 23 -1.66 -16.66 -4.76
CA LEU A 23 -2.21 -15.31 -4.59
C LEU A 23 -2.00 -14.76 -3.18
N GLY A 24 -1.82 -15.62 -2.16
CA GLY A 24 -1.62 -15.16 -0.78
C GLY A 24 -0.38 -14.29 -0.59
N GLY A 25 0.70 -14.56 -1.35
CA GLY A 25 1.88 -13.71 -1.41
C GLY A 25 1.59 -12.34 -2.02
N GLY A 26 0.83 -12.31 -3.13
CA GLY A 26 0.42 -11.09 -3.82
C GLY A 26 -0.40 -10.16 -2.93
N GLN A 27 -1.33 -10.70 -2.14
CA GLN A 27 -2.16 -9.90 -1.22
C GLN A 27 -1.35 -9.21 -0.12
N ARG A 28 -0.36 -9.90 0.46
CA ARG A 28 0.54 -9.29 1.47
C ARG A 28 1.38 -8.17 0.86
N THR A 29 1.92 -8.38 -0.34
CA THR A 29 2.67 -7.37 -1.07
C THR A 29 1.80 -6.17 -1.43
N ALA A 30 0.57 -6.40 -1.91
CA ALA A 30 -0.38 -5.33 -2.22
C ALA A 30 -0.70 -4.48 -0.99
N ARG A 31 -0.93 -5.09 0.18
CA ARG A 31 -1.15 -4.36 1.45
C ARG A 31 0.07 -3.51 1.85
N ARG A 32 1.28 -4.06 1.72
CA ARG A 32 2.53 -3.33 2.00
C ARG A 32 2.72 -2.15 1.04
N ASN A 33 2.49 -2.37 -0.24
CA ASN A 33 2.60 -1.34 -1.27
C ASN A 33 1.58 -0.22 -1.05
N ALA A 34 0.33 -0.57 -0.75
CA ALA A 34 -0.72 0.40 -0.44
C ALA A 34 -0.35 1.24 0.78
N TRP A 35 0.15 0.61 1.85
CA TRP A 35 0.59 1.33 3.04
C TRP A 35 1.78 2.26 2.76
N ALA A 36 2.78 1.79 2.00
CA ALA A 36 3.92 2.61 1.60
C ALA A 36 3.49 3.83 0.77
N ALA A 37 2.56 3.64 -0.17
CA ALA A 37 2.01 4.73 -0.97
C ALA A 37 1.30 5.78 -0.10
N VAL A 38 0.53 5.36 0.90
CA VAL A 38 -0.15 6.28 1.84
C VAL A 38 0.86 7.06 2.69
N LEU A 39 1.91 6.40 3.19
CA LEU A 39 2.95 7.10 3.96
C LEU A 39 3.68 8.14 3.10
N GLU A 40 4.00 7.78 1.87
CA GLU A 40 4.66 8.66 0.92
C GLU A 40 3.76 9.85 0.52
N ASP A 41 2.47 9.63 0.29
CA ASP A 41 1.53 10.72 -0.02
C ASP A 41 1.39 11.71 1.15
N ARG A 42 1.34 11.20 2.39
CA ARG A 42 1.35 12.04 3.60
C ARG A 42 2.61 12.89 3.69
N ARG A 43 3.78 12.32 3.36
CA ARG A 43 5.04 13.06 3.30
C ARG A 43 4.98 14.15 2.23
N ARG A 44 4.59 13.82 1.00
CA ARG A 44 4.42 14.81 -0.09
C ARG A 44 3.43 15.93 0.28
N ALA A 45 2.34 15.60 0.97
CA ALA A 45 1.36 16.57 1.42
C ALA A 45 1.90 17.50 2.52
N LYS A 46 2.81 17.01 3.38
CA LYS A 46 3.53 17.85 4.34
C LYS A 46 4.52 18.76 3.60
N ASP A 47 5.34 18.20 2.72
CA ASP A 47 6.34 18.95 1.96
C ASP A 47 5.69 20.08 1.13
N ARG A 48 4.54 19.82 0.49
CA ARG A 48 3.76 20.85 -0.22
C ARG A 48 3.26 21.97 0.69
N ARG A 49 2.81 21.66 1.90
CA ARG A 49 2.36 22.67 2.87
C ARG A 49 3.51 23.52 3.37
N GLU A 50 4.65 22.91 3.66
CA GLU A 50 5.85 23.64 4.08
C GLU A 50 6.37 24.56 2.96
N ALA A 51 6.41 24.06 1.72
CA ALA A 51 6.75 24.88 0.56
C ALA A 51 5.79 26.05 0.38
N GLN A 52 4.47 25.81 0.51
CA GLN A 52 3.46 26.86 0.43
C GLN A 52 3.69 27.96 1.47
N HIS A 53 3.96 27.59 2.73
CA HIS A 53 4.24 28.57 3.79
C HIS A 53 5.48 29.42 3.50
N VAL A 54 6.54 28.81 2.96
CA VAL A 54 7.75 29.57 2.56
C VAL A 54 7.44 30.54 1.44
N LEU A 55 6.69 30.12 0.42
CA LEU A 55 6.31 30.97 -0.70
C LEU A 55 5.40 32.13 -0.26
N GLU A 56 4.43 31.87 0.62
CA GLU A 56 3.58 32.89 1.22
C GLU A 56 4.38 33.90 2.04
N ALA A 57 5.32 33.42 2.86
CA ALA A 57 6.19 34.30 3.65
C ALA A 57 7.08 35.18 2.77
N MET A 58 7.61 34.65 1.66
CA MET A 58 8.38 35.42 0.69
C MET A 58 7.50 36.47 -0.01
N SER A 59 6.29 36.08 -0.44
CA SER A 59 5.33 37.00 -1.06
C SER A 59 4.93 38.14 -0.13
N ALA A 60 4.66 37.85 1.15
CA ALA A 60 4.33 38.85 2.16
C ALA A 60 5.49 39.82 2.45
N ARG A 61 6.75 39.39 2.24
CA ARG A 61 7.94 40.21 2.44
C ARG A 61 8.36 40.99 1.20
N ALA A 62 7.90 40.61 0.01
CA ALA A 62 8.26 41.31 -1.22
C ALA A 62 7.70 42.74 -1.19
N PRO A 63 8.53 43.77 -1.47
CA PRO A 63 8.05 45.14 -1.54
C PRO A 63 7.02 45.25 -2.67
N GLN A 64 5.85 45.81 -2.36
CA GLN A 64 4.83 46.14 -3.34
C GLN A 64 5.43 47.19 -4.29
N ALA A 65 5.70 46.80 -5.54
CA ALA A 65 6.05 47.73 -6.58
C ALA A 65 4.77 48.49 -6.97
N THR A 66 4.58 49.66 -6.34
CA THR A 66 3.59 50.68 -6.71
C THR A 66 4.16 51.53 -7.83
#